data_AF-A0A382FGH2-F1
#
_entry.id   AF-A0A382FGH2-F1
#
_cell.length_a   1.000
_cell.length_b   1.000
_cell.length_c   1.000
_cell.angle_alpha   90.00
_cell.angle_beta   90.00
_cell.angle_gamma   90.00
#
_symmetry.space_group_name_H-M   'P 1'
#
loop_
_entity.id
_entity.type
_entity.pdbx_description
1 polymer ?
#
loop_
_entity_poly.entity_id
_entity_poly.type
_entity_poly.pdbx_seq_one_letter_code
_entity_poly.pdbx_strand_id
1 'polypeptide(L)'
;MAKRKIQSTKKAKPVRKTRAQRKSLDEIHYGPEPDVDYFKDHSIHDFFNWYNYMWDKKTSMQVLVIFAKKFGYKNATKFKKMMVPNSLAYIAQGLERGLTFPAPNKAEEGETGNAYYNRFIHAELRKYNKKAHSLYNMYLGQEIKQSKEPKKRKTVQEYISDKAQKLLAEVDYAIDNWDVKKFDMYKYLSENKVTAAVAKKIPQEYQDLIDEVNMALDGSSKQLKEAYSFMNKSEKKKFLDFLTKIQTDSERYAENHKPIRKPRKAKQFTAQEKVSKLNFLDEDTDNKITSIDPSKIIGAEILYLFNAKTNQLSYYHAY
;
A
#
# COMPACT_ATOMS: atom_id res chain seq x y z
N MET A 1 56.57 -83.38 14.66
CA MET A 1 55.41 -83.35 15.60
C MET A 1 55.01 -81.91 15.87
N ALA A 2 53.70 -81.66 15.80
CA ALA A 2 52.88 -80.50 16.17
C ALA A 2 53.52 -79.11 16.46
N LYS A 3 53.26 -78.12 15.59
CA LYS A 3 53.33 -76.69 15.93
C LYS A 3 52.15 -76.35 16.86
N ARG A 4 52.46 -75.95 18.11
CA ARG A 4 51.51 -75.39 19.08
C ARG A 4 50.82 -74.15 18.49
N LYS A 5 49.51 -74.21 18.25
CA LYS A 5 48.70 -73.03 17.95
C LYS A 5 48.43 -72.28 19.26
N ILE A 6 49.05 -71.11 19.42
CA ILE A 6 48.71 -70.15 20.48
C ILE A 6 47.34 -69.56 20.10
N GLN A 7 46.29 -69.93 20.84
CA GLN A 7 44.99 -69.27 20.74
C GLN A 7 45.07 -67.91 21.43
N SER A 8 45.20 -66.85 20.65
CA SER A 8 44.97 -65.47 21.10
C SER A 8 43.47 -65.29 21.38
N THR A 9 43.10 -65.20 22.66
CA THR A 9 41.75 -64.76 23.07
C THR A 9 41.61 -63.27 22.77
N LYS A 10 41.12 -62.94 21.57
CA LYS A 10 40.76 -61.56 21.22
C LYS A 10 39.59 -61.12 22.12
N LYS A 11 39.86 -60.25 23.11
CA LYS A 11 38.81 -59.57 23.88
C LYS A 11 37.83 -58.90 22.90
N ALA A 12 36.55 -59.23 23.02
CA ALA A 12 35.50 -58.63 22.21
C ALA A 12 35.54 -57.10 22.38
N LYS A 13 35.62 -56.37 21.26
CA LYS A 13 35.58 -54.91 21.28
C LYS A 13 34.21 -54.46 21.79
N PRO A 14 34.14 -53.45 22.67
CA PRO A 14 32.86 -52.97 23.18
C PRO A 14 31.98 -52.51 22.01
N VAL A 15 30.73 -52.98 22.02
CA VAL A 15 29.76 -52.71 20.95
C VAL A 15 29.54 -51.19 20.85
N ARG A 16 29.80 -50.61 19.68
CA ARG A 16 29.59 -49.18 19.44
C ARG A 16 28.09 -48.86 19.56
N LYS A 17 27.74 -48.01 20.53
CA LYS A 17 26.39 -47.45 20.68
C LYS A 17 25.90 -46.87 19.36
N THR A 18 24.65 -47.17 18.99
CA THR A 18 23.98 -46.67 17.79
C THR A 18 23.78 -45.15 17.89
N ARG A 19 23.52 -44.48 16.76
CA ARG A 19 23.37 -43.00 16.72
C ARG A 19 22.27 -42.47 17.66
N ALA A 20 21.22 -43.26 17.90
CA ALA A 20 20.15 -42.94 18.86
C ALA A 20 20.55 -43.18 20.33
N GLN A 21 21.56 -44.01 20.59
CA GLN A 21 22.08 -44.32 21.93
C GLN A 21 23.25 -43.42 22.36
N ARG A 22 23.71 -42.53 21.46
CA ARG A 22 24.75 -41.53 21.76
C ARG A 22 24.05 -40.28 22.27
N LYS A 23 24.28 -39.97 23.55
CA LYS A 23 23.94 -38.68 24.14
C LYS A 23 24.55 -37.56 23.30
N SER A 24 23.82 -36.47 23.09
CA SER A 24 24.37 -35.30 22.39
C SER A 24 25.55 -34.73 23.18
N LEU A 25 26.46 -34.00 22.52
CA LEU A 25 27.57 -33.33 23.20
C LEU A 25 27.05 -32.45 24.35
N ASP A 26 25.91 -31.81 24.14
CA ASP A 26 25.22 -30.97 25.11
C ASP A 26 24.69 -31.76 26.32
N GLU A 27 24.12 -32.95 26.09
CA GLU A 27 23.66 -33.85 27.16
C GLU A 27 24.82 -34.47 27.95
N ILE A 28 26.00 -34.57 27.32
CA ILE A 28 27.23 -35.03 27.98
C ILE A 28 27.82 -33.94 28.89
N HIS A 29 27.72 -32.66 28.52
CA HIS A 29 28.33 -31.56 29.27
C HIS A 29 27.40 -30.88 30.29
N TYR A 30 26.11 -30.77 29.99
CA TYR A 30 25.14 -30.06 30.85
C TYR A 30 24.10 -30.97 31.49
N GLY A 31 24.00 -32.23 31.05
CA GLY A 31 23.05 -33.20 31.60
C GLY A 31 21.61 -32.99 31.15
N PRO A 32 20.68 -33.85 31.63
CA PRO A 32 19.26 -33.77 31.30
C PRO A 32 18.62 -32.48 31.88
N GLU A 33 17.43 -32.14 31.39
CA GLU A 33 16.67 -30.97 31.88
C GLU A 33 16.41 -31.05 33.38
N PRO A 34 16.54 -29.92 34.13
CA PRO A 34 16.27 -29.88 35.56
C PRO A 34 14.91 -30.48 35.93
N ASP A 35 14.94 -31.44 36.84
CA ASP A 35 13.76 -32.16 37.34
C ASP A 35 13.51 -31.85 38.83
N VAL A 36 12.45 -32.43 39.43
CA VAL A 36 11.94 -32.11 40.77
C VAL A 36 13.04 -31.98 41.84
N ASP A 37 14.02 -32.88 41.82
CA ASP A 37 15.10 -32.99 42.80
C ASP A 37 16.39 -32.22 42.43
N TYR A 38 16.40 -31.44 41.34
CA TYR A 38 17.59 -30.81 40.79
C TYR A 38 18.36 -29.95 41.81
N PHE A 39 17.64 -29.23 42.68
CA PHE A 39 18.23 -28.31 43.65
C PHE A 39 18.87 -28.98 44.88
N LYS A 40 18.85 -30.32 44.98
CA LYS A 40 19.60 -31.06 46.02
C LYS A 40 21.10 -30.98 45.78
N ASP A 41 21.52 -31.06 44.52
CA ASP A 41 22.93 -31.12 44.11
C ASP A 41 23.39 -29.89 43.31
N HIS A 42 22.44 -29.01 42.91
CA HIS A 42 22.72 -27.87 42.03
C HIS A 42 22.15 -26.56 42.58
N SER A 43 22.82 -25.46 42.28
CA SER A 43 22.38 -24.12 42.69
C SER A 43 21.36 -23.51 41.72
N ILE A 44 20.72 -22.42 42.13
CA ILE A 44 19.86 -21.62 41.25
C ILE A 44 20.62 -21.03 40.05
N HIS A 45 21.92 -20.80 40.19
CA HIS A 45 22.76 -20.32 39.10
C HIS A 45 22.96 -21.41 38.05
N ASP A 46 23.18 -22.66 38.47
CA ASP A 46 23.34 -23.80 37.56
C ASP A 46 22.04 -24.06 36.79
N PHE A 47 20.89 -23.91 37.46
CA PHE A 47 19.58 -23.95 36.82
C PHE A 47 19.45 -22.91 35.70
N PHE A 48 19.75 -21.63 35.98
CA PHE A 48 19.67 -20.59 34.95
C PHE A 48 20.69 -20.78 33.83
N ASN A 49 21.89 -21.27 34.15
CA ASN A 49 22.93 -21.54 33.16
C ASN A 49 22.51 -22.67 32.21
N TRP A 50 21.89 -23.74 32.73
CA TRP A 50 21.35 -24.83 31.92
C TRP A 50 20.33 -24.30 30.89
N TYR A 51 19.34 -23.53 31.34
CA TYR A 51 18.33 -22.96 30.44
C TYR A 51 18.89 -21.89 29.49
N ASN A 52 19.84 -21.07 29.92
CA ASN A 52 20.51 -20.10 29.04
C ASN A 52 21.29 -20.79 27.92
N TYR A 53 21.87 -21.96 28.18
CA TYR A 53 22.59 -22.73 27.18
C TYR A 53 21.64 -23.48 26.25
N MET A 54 20.60 -24.11 26.80
CA MET A 54 19.69 -24.99 26.05
C MET A 54 18.59 -24.25 25.31
N TRP A 55 18.13 -23.09 25.81
CA TRP A 55 17.02 -22.36 25.21
C TRP A 55 17.50 -21.09 24.50
N ASP A 56 17.00 -20.92 23.27
CA ASP A 56 17.08 -19.64 22.60
C ASP A 56 16.05 -18.65 23.16
N LYS A 57 16.30 -17.35 22.93
CA LYS A 57 15.39 -16.29 23.37
C LYS A 57 13.95 -16.50 22.87
N LYS A 58 13.78 -17.07 21.68
CA LYS A 58 12.47 -17.32 21.07
C LYS A 58 11.69 -18.36 21.87
N THR A 59 12.33 -19.47 22.25
CA THR A 59 11.74 -20.54 23.05
C THR A 59 11.39 -20.04 24.45
N SER A 60 12.32 -19.35 25.12
CA SER A 60 12.08 -18.75 26.43
C SER A 60 10.85 -17.82 26.41
N MET A 61 10.75 -16.94 25.42
CA MET A 61 9.59 -16.05 25.30
C MET A 61 8.30 -16.78 24.95
N GLN A 62 8.35 -17.88 24.19
CA GLN A 62 7.17 -18.69 23.90
C GLN A 62 6.61 -19.35 25.16
N VAL A 63 7.47 -19.97 25.95
CA VAL A 63 7.10 -20.60 27.23
C VAL A 63 6.50 -19.56 28.18
N LEU A 64 7.15 -18.39 28.31
CA LEU A 64 6.63 -17.31 29.16
C LEU A 64 5.25 -16.79 28.69
N VAL A 65 5.03 -16.70 27.37
CA VAL A 65 3.72 -16.30 26.81
C VAL A 65 2.65 -17.35 27.09
N ILE A 66 2.97 -18.64 26.98
CA ILE A 66 2.05 -19.75 27.27
C ILE A 66 1.65 -19.71 28.74
N PHE A 67 2.64 -19.62 29.63
CA PHE A 67 2.42 -19.47 31.07
C PHE A 67 1.54 -18.25 31.37
N ALA A 68 1.90 -17.07 30.85
CA ALA A 68 1.11 -15.86 31.09
C ALA A 68 -0.33 -15.95 30.53
N LYS A 69 -0.55 -16.66 29.42
CA LYS A 69 -1.92 -16.88 28.92
C LYS A 69 -2.74 -17.79 29.85
N LYS A 70 -2.12 -18.83 30.40
CA LYS A 70 -2.76 -19.75 31.37
C LYS A 70 -3.34 -19.00 32.57
N PHE A 71 -2.67 -17.94 33.01
CA PHE A 71 -3.10 -17.08 34.13
C PHE A 71 -3.87 -15.82 33.70
N GLY A 72 -4.33 -15.72 32.46
CA GLY A 72 -5.25 -14.66 32.01
C GLY A 72 -4.62 -13.32 31.64
N TYR A 73 -3.31 -13.23 31.43
CA TYR A 73 -2.66 -11.98 31.00
C TYR A 73 -2.94 -11.66 29.52
N LYS A 74 -3.90 -10.76 29.28
CA LYS A 74 -4.40 -10.42 27.92
C LYS A 74 -3.34 -9.92 26.93
N ASN A 75 -2.32 -9.18 27.38
CA ASN A 75 -1.26 -8.67 26.49
C ASN A 75 -0.02 -9.58 26.40
N ALA A 76 -0.08 -10.82 26.89
CA ALA A 76 1.07 -11.73 26.92
C ALA A 76 1.74 -11.93 25.55
N THR A 77 0.97 -11.96 24.47
CA THR A 77 1.51 -12.11 23.09
C THR A 77 2.49 -11.01 22.70
N LYS A 78 2.38 -9.82 23.31
CA LYS A 78 3.24 -8.66 23.04
C LYS A 78 4.59 -8.76 23.75
N PHE A 79 4.77 -9.66 24.72
CA PHE A 79 6.05 -9.86 25.42
C PHE A 79 7.20 -10.22 24.47
N LYS A 80 6.90 -10.92 23.36
CA LYS A 80 7.89 -11.24 22.32
C LYS A 80 8.53 -10.00 21.67
N LYS A 81 7.83 -8.87 21.66
CA LYS A 81 8.31 -7.59 21.11
C LYS A 81 8.98 -6.70 22.16
N MET A 82 9.07 -7.17 23.40
CA MET A 82 9.60 -6.41 24.53
C MET A 82 10.92 -7.01 25.02
N MET A 83 11.73 -6.21 25.72
CA MET A 83 12.93 -6.69 26.39
C MET A 83 12.56 -7.30 27.75
N VAL A 84 11.93 -8.48 27.72
CA VAL A 84 11.60 -9.25 28.93
C VAL A 84 12.78 -10.19 29.26
N PRO A 85 13.24 -10.26 30.52
CA PRO A 85 14.29 -11.19 30.92
C PRO A 85 13.89 -12.66 30.71
N ASN A 86 14.81 -13.46 30.18
CA ASN A 86 14.57 -14.90 29.95
C ASN A 86 14.44 -15.70 31.25
N SER A 87 15.03 -15.22 32.36
CA SER A 87 14.96 -15.87 33.67
C SER A 87 13.52 -16.11 34.14
N LEU A 88 12.58 -15.24 33.76
CA LEU A 88 11.16 -15.41 34.07
C LEU A 88 10.58 -16.67 33.39
N ALA A 89 11.03 -16.98 32.17
CA ALA A 89 10.60 -18.18 31.46
C ALA A 89 11.12 -19.45 32.13
N TYR A 90 12.35 -19.41 32.63
CA TYR A 90 12.97 -20.56 33.29
C TYR A 90 12.28 -20.85 34.61
N ILE A 91 11.98 -19.80 35.39
CA ILE A 91 11.20 -19.91 36.63
C ILE A 91 9.80 -20.45 36.32
N ALA A 92 9.10 -19.93 35.29
CA ALA A 92 7.80 -20.45 34.87
C ALA A 92 7.85 -21.96 34.56
N GLN A 93 8.83 -22.37 33.76
CA GLN A 93 9.01 -23.76 33.36
C GLN A 93 9.30 -24.66 34.57
N GLY A 94 10.20 -24.24 35.46
CA GLY A 94 10.53 -25.01 36.64
C GLY A 94 9.33 -25.17 37.58
N LEU A 95 8.51 -24.12 37.72
CA LEU A 95 7.28 -24.17 38.52
C LEU A 95 6.23 -25.09 37.89
N GLU A 96 6.05 -25.07 36.57
CA GLU A 96 5.12 -25.98 35.88
C GLU A 96 5.55 -27.45 35.94
N ARG A 97 6.86 -27.71 35.97
CA ARG A 97 7.43 -29.05 36.14
C ARG A 97 7.45 -29.54 37.60
N GLY A 98 7.05 -28.70 38.56
CA GLY A 98 6.97 -29.07 39.97
C GLY A 98 8.31 -29.09 40.71
N LEU A 99 9.32 -28.35 40.23
CA LEU A 99 10.60 -28.23 40.93
C LEU A 99 10.43 -27.58 42.30
N THR A 100 11.18 -28.06 43.29
CA THR A 100 11.25 -27.45 44.63
C THR A 100 12.36 -26.41 44.68
N PHE A 101 12.03 -25.16 44.38
CA PHE A 101 12.98 -24.05 44.41
C PHE A 101 13.45 -23.76 45.85
N PRO A 102 14.75 -23.45 46.04
CA PRO A 102 15.26 -22.99 47.31
C PRO A 102 14.66 -21.62 47.69
N ALA A 103 14.38 -21.41 48.97
CA ALA A 103 13.89 -20.12 49.45
C ALA A 103 15.01 -19.06 49.35
N PRO A 104 14.79 -17.94 48.64
CA PRO A 104 15.78 -16.87 48.57
C PRO A 104 15.82 -16.07 49.88
N ASN A 105 16.93 -15.39 50.15
CA ASN A 105 17.12 -14.52 51.33
C ASN A 105 16.08 -13.39 51.48
N LYS A 106 15.26 -13.15 50.46
CA LYS A 106 14.19 -12.14 50.41
C LYS A 106 12.80 -12.73 50.66
N ALA A 107 12.70 -14.03 50.90
CA ALA A 107 11.45 -14.69 51.25
C ALA A 107 11.03 -14.30 52.68
N GLU A 108 9.73 -14.29 52.94
CA GLU A 108 9.20 -14.06 54.28
C GLU A 108 9.52 -15.27 55.18
N GLU A 109 9.60 -15.06 56.50
CA GLU A 109 9.90 -16.13 57.47
C GLU A 109 8.88 -17.27 57.34
N GLY A 110 9.35 -18.46 56.94
CA GLY A 110 8.52 -19.65 56.72
C GLY A 110 7.94 -19.83 55.32
N GLU A 111 8.20 -18.91 54.37
CA GLU A 111 7.72 -19.04 52.99
C GLU A 111 8.54 -20.08 52.20
N THR A 112 7.86 -21.04 51.55
CA THR A 112 8.50 -21.99 50.63
C THR A 112 9.01 -21.26 49.38
N GLY A 113 10.18 -21.64 48.84
CA GLY A 113 10.74 -21.00 47.64
C GLY A 113 9.77 -20.98 46.46
N ASN A 114 8.97 -22.03 46.25
CA ASN A 114 7.95 -22.06 45.20
C ASN A 114 6.89 -20.97 45.36
N ALA A 115 6.44 -20.69 46.58
CA ALA A 115 5.46 -19.64 46.85
C ALA A 115 6.05 -18.26 46.51
N TYR A 116 7.30 -18.03 46.92
CA TYR A 116 8.04 -16.82 46.59
C TYR A 116 8.16 -16.62 45.08
N TYR A 117 8.64 -17.64 44.35
CA TYR A 117 8.87 -17.53 42.90
C TYR A 117 7.56 -17.39 42.11
N ASN A 118 6.47 -18.02 42.55
CA ASN A 118 5.13 -17.79 42.00
C ASN A 118 4.69 -16.33 42.20
N ARG A 119 4.82 -15.80 43.41
CA ARG A 119 4.49 -14.40 43.71
C ARG A 119 5.34 -13.43 42.88
N PHE A 120 6.64 -13.70 42.78
CA PHE A 120 7.60 -12.91 42.02
C PHE A 120 7.27 -12.90 40.52
N ILE A 121 7.06 -14.06 39.90
CA ILE A 121 6.78 -14.13 38.46
C ILE A 121 5.47 -13.42 38.12
N HIS A 122 4.42 -13.59 38.94
CA HIS A 122 3.16 -12.89 38.73
C HIS A 122 3.27 -11.37 38.89
N ALA A 123 4.09 -10.89 39.82
CA ALA A 123 4.36 -9.46 39.98
C ALA A 123 5.08 -8.89 38.74
N GLU A 124 6.08 -9.58 38.22
CA GLU A 124 6.79 -9.16 37.01
C GLU A 124 5.89 -9.22 35.77
N LEU A 125 5.13 -10.31 35.58
CA LEU A 125 4.18 -10.43 34.48
C LEU A 125 3.14 -9.29 34.49
N ARG A 126 2.67 -8.84 35.66
CA ARG A 126 1.80 -7.66 35.77
C ARG A 126 2.48 -6.39 35.27
N LYS A 127 3.74 -6.13 35.67
CA LYS A 127 4.50 -4.96 35.21
C LYS A 127 4.67 -4.96 33.69
N TYR A 128 5.06 -6.10 33.11
CA TYR A 128 5.22 -6.22 31.66
C TYR A 128 3.89 -6.13 30.92
N ASN A 129 2.81 -6.69 31.47
CA ASN A 129 1.47 -6.58 30.87
C ASN A 129 0.98 -5.12 30.80
N LYS A 130 1.28 -4.31 31.82
CA LYS A 130 0.98 -2.86 31.82
C LYS A 130 1.85 -2.12 30.78
N LYS A 131 3.15 -2.41 30.74
CA LYS A 131 4.08 -1.81 29.77
C LYS A 131 3.73 -2.17 28.32
N ALA A 132 3.29 -3.41 28.07
CA ALA A 132 2.82 -3.88 26.77
C ALA A 132 1.58 -3.11 26.27
N HIS A 133 0.69 -2.73 27.18
CA HIS A 133 -0.49 -1.93 26.85
C HIS A 133 -0.10 -0.50 26.44
N SER A 134 0.75 0.15 27.23
CA SER A 134 1.25 1.50 26.93
C SER A 134 1.99 1.56 25.59
N LEU A 135 2.87 0.58 25.33
CA LEU A 135 3.65 0.51 24.09
C LEU A 135 2.76 0.33 22.85
N TYR A 136 1.71 -0.49 22.96
CA TYR A 136 0.75 -0.69 21.86
C TYR A 136 0.02 0.60 21.47
N ASN A 137 -0.43 1.38 22.46
CA ASN A 137 -1.13 2.65 22.20
C ASN A 137 -0.20 3.68 21.55
N MET A 138 1.08 3.71 21.94
CA MET A 138 2.09 4.59 21.33
C MET A 138 2.40 4.21 19.87
N TYR A 139 2.61 2.93 19.58
CA TYR A 139 2.85 2.48 18.20
C TYR A 139 1.63 2.64 17.31
N LEU A 140 0.42 2.36 17.81
CA LEU A 140 -0.81 2.57 17.05
C LEU A 140 -0.99 4.05 16.67
N GLY A 141 -0.66 4.97 17.58
CA GLY A 141 -0.64 6.41 17.29
C GLY A 141 0.42 6.83 16.28
N GLN A 142 1.54 6.08 16.15
CA GLN A 142 2.57 6.32 15.14
C GLN A 142 2.21 5.71 13.77
N GLU A 143 1.58 4.53 13.74
CA GLU A 143 1.11 3.91 12.50
C GLU A 143 0.01 4.73 11.83
N ILE A 144 -0.90 5.33 12.60
CA ILE A 144 -1.91 6.27 12.07
C ILE A 144 -1.25 7.50 11.42
N LYS A 145 -0.09 7.94 11.93
CA LYS A 145 0.68 9.05 11.32
C LYS A 145 1.51 8.61 10.11
N GLN A 146 1.83 7.31 9.99
CA GLN A 146 2.68 6.76 8.92
C GLN A 146 1.91 6.04 7.81
N SER A 147 0.63 5.72 7.98
CA SER A 147 -0.22 5.27 6.88
C SER A 147 -0.34 6.42 5.88
N LYS A 148 0.57 6.42 4.89
CA LYS A 148 0.48 7.22 3.68
C LYS A 148 -0.95 7.10 3.18
N GLU A 149 -1.70 8.18 3.22
CA GLU A 149 -2.95 8.27 2.48
C GLU A 149 -2.68 7.78 1.05
N PRO A 150 -3.56 6.95 0.46
CA PRO A 150 -3.36 6.47 -0.89
C PRO A 150 -3.19 7.70 -1.78
N LYS A 151 -1.98 7.89 -2.34
CA LYS A 151 -1.70 9.04 -3.21
C LYS A 151 -2.69 8.97 -4.36
N LYS A 152 -3.74 9.80 -4.31
CA LYS A 152 -4.74 9.91 -5.37
C LYS A 152 -3.98 10.16 -6.68
N ARG A 153 -4.20 9.32 -7.68
CA ARG A 153 -3.62 9.55 -9.01
C ARG A 153 -4.14 10.89 -9.49
N LYS A 154 -3.23 11.79 -9.87
CA LYS A 154 -3.62 13.10 -10.36
C LYS A 154 -4.52 12.95 -11.58
N THR A 155 -5.60 13.72 -11.62
CA THR A 155 -6.48 13.74 -12.79
C THR A 155 -5.79 14.44 -13.95
N VAL A 156 -6.25 14.22 -15.19
CA VAL A 156 -5.67 14.89 -16.38
C VAL A 156 -5.77 16.41 -16.24
N GLN A 157 -6.85 16.91 -15.65
CA GLN A 157 -7.06 18.32 -15.34
C GLN A 157 -6.04 18.84 -14.33
N GLU A 158 -5.78 18.09 -13.26
CA GLU A 158 -4.73 18.44 -12.29
C GLU A 158 -3.35 18.48 -12.94
N TYR A 159 -3.04 17.57 -13.86
CA TYR A 159 -1.79 17.62 -14.62
C TYR A 159 -1.68 18.84 -15.54
N ILE A 160 -2.78 19.25 -16.16
CA ILE A 160 -2.83 20.46 -16.99
C ILE A 160 -2.59 21.69 -16.11
N SER A 161 -3.26 21.78 -14.96
CA SER A 161 -3.10 22.88 -14.01
C SER A 161 -1.69 22.95 -13.44
N ASP A 162 -1.12 21.82 -13.02
CA ASP A 162 0.27 21.75 -12.53
C ASP A 162 1.28 22.24 -13.58
N LYS A 163 1.05 21.89 -14.85
CA LYS A 163 1.92 22.34 -15.96
C LYS A 163 1.73 23.83 -16.23
N ALA A 164 0.50 24.34 -16.13
CA ALA A 164 0.24 25.77 -16.22
C ALA A 164 0.96 26.53 -15.09
N GLN A 165 0.83 26.11 -13.83
CA GLN A 165 1.49 26.73 -12.68
C GLN A 165 3.02 26.79 -12.81
N LYS A 166 3.65 25.73 -13.33
CA LYS A 166 5.09 25.74 -13.60
C LYS A 166 5.49 26.78 -14.65
N LEU A 167 4.65 26.97 -15.67
CA LEU A 167 4.91 27.97 -16.70
C LEU A 167 4.71 29.37 -16.14
N LEU A 168 3.68 29.57 -15.30
CA LEU A 168 3.35 30.86 -14.67
C LEU A 168 4.50 31.39 -13.83
N ALA A 169 5.26 30.54 -13.13
CA ALA A 169 6.40 31.01 -12.33
C ALA A 169 7.41 31.86 -13.11
N GLU A 170 7.71 31.51 -14.36
CA GLU A 170 8.60 32.30 -15.22
C GLU A 170 7.90 33.57 -15.75
N VAL A 171 6.59 33.48 -16.00
CA VAL A 171 5.79 34.61 -16.45
C VAL A 171 5.66 35.65 -15.32
N ASP A 172 5.49 35.22 -14.08
CA ASP A 172 5.46 36.08 -12.90
C ASP A 172 6.81 36.77 -12.70
N TYR A 173 7.92 36.04 -12.88
CA TYR A 173 9.24 36.65 -12.91
C TYR A 173 9.39 37.70 -14.03
N ALA A 174 8.78 37.46 -15.19
CA ALA A 174 8.76 38.44 -16.29
C ALA A 174 7.84 39.65 -15.99
N ILE A 175 6.77 39.47 -15.22
CA ILE A 175 5.89 40.55 -14.75
C ILE A 175 6.60 41.41 -13.71
N ASP A 176 7.34 40.81 -12.78
CA ASP A 176 8.13 41.56 -11.80
C ASP A 176 9.23 42.41 -12.46
N ASN A 177 9.79 41.93 -13.56
CA ASN A 177 10.87 42.58 -14.32
C ASN A 177 10.39 43.20 -15.65
N TRP A 178 9.13 43.62 -15.72
CA TRP A 178 8.47 44.06 -16.97
C TRP A 178 9.13 45.26 -17.66
N ASP A 179 9.84 46.10 -16.90
CA ASP A 179 10.54 47.30 -17.36
C ASP A 179 12.00 47.02 -17.79
N VAL A 180 12.63 45.98 -17.23
CA VAL A 180 14.03 45.63 -17.52
C VAL A 180 14.17 44.72 -18.73
N LYS A 181 13.32 43.69 -18.86
CA LYS A 181 13.47 42.65 -19.89
C LYS A 181 12.26 42.58 -20.79
N LYS A 182 12.51 42.59 -22.11
CA LYS A 182 11.47 42.34 -23.10
C LYS A 182 11.03 40.88 -23.02
N PHE A 183 9.76 40.66 -22.69
CA PHE A 183 9.15 39.34 -22.65
C PHE A 183 8.13 39.19 -23.78
N ASP A 184 8.13 38.03 -24.41
CA ASP A 184 7.19 37.64 -25.46
C ASP A 184 6.58 36.29 -25.09
N MET A 185 5.29 36.33 -24.73
CA MET A 185 4.55 35.14 -24.29
C MET A 185 4.43 34.10 -25.39
N TYR A 186 4.21 34.52 -26.64
CA TYR A 186 4.03 33.59 -27.75
C TYR A 186 5.32 32.79 -28.01
N LYS A 187 6.47 33.47 -27.98
CA LYS A 187 7.78 32.83 -28.11
C LYS A 187 8.04 31.88 -26.95
N TYR A 188 7.77 32.30 -25.72
CA TYR A 188 7.94 31.46 -24.52
C TYR A 188 7.09 30.18 -24.57
N LEU A 189 5.81 30.27 -24.97
CA LEU A 189 4.93 29.11 -25.10
C LEU A 189 5.37 28.17 -26.24
N SER A 190 5.89 28.74 -27.33
CA SER A 190 6.42 27.98 -28.47
C SER A 190 7.68 27.20 -28.11
N GLU A 191 8.63 27.84 -27.42
CA GLU A 191 9.88 27.20 -26.96
C GLU A 191 9.63 26.06 -25.97
N ASN A 192 8.67 26.25 -25.06
CA ASN A 192 8.26 25.23 -24.09
C ASN A 192 7.33 24.15 -24.64
N LYS A 193 6.97 24.22 -25.95
CA LYS A 193 6.08 23.26 -26.64
C LYS A 193 4.80 23.01 -25.84
N VAL A 194 4.14 24.09 -25.45
CA VAL A 194 2.95 24.04 -24.60
C VAL A 194 1.76 23.51 -25.40
N THR A 195 0.94 22.66 -24.80
CA THR A 195 -0.31 22.21 -25.44
C THR A 195 -1.36 23.31 -25.39
N ALA A 196 -2.19 23.46 -26.43
CA ALA A 196 -3.27 24.45 -26.45
C ALA A 196 -4.18 24.43 -25.20
N ALA A 197 -4.42 23.25 -24.61
CA ALA A 197 -5.22 23.13 -23.38
C ALA A 197 -4.58 23.81 -22.16
N VAL A 198 -3.24 23.80 -22.05
CA VAL A 198 -2.49 24.45 -20.97
C VAL A 198 -2.42 25.96 -21.23
N ALA A 199 -2.16 26.36 -22.48
CA ALA A 199 -2.12 27.78 -22.85
C ALA A 199 -3.46 28.49 -22.55
N LYS A 200 -4.61 27.84 -22.79
CA LYS A 200 -5.93 28.38 -22.43
C LYS A 200 -6.15 28.66 -20.95
N LYS A 201 -5.34 28.09 -20.05
CA LYS A 201 -5.47 28.31 -18.61
C LYS A 201 -4.75 29.58 -18.13
N ILE A 202 -3.68 29.95 -18.80
CA ILE A 202 -2.83 31.08 -18.41
C ILE A 202 -3.60 32.41 -18.35
N PRO A 203 -4.48 32.78 -19.31
CA PRO A 203 -5.20 34.05 -19.24
C PRO A 203 -6.10 34.20 -18.02
N GLN A 204 -6.63 33.09 -17.48
CA GLN A 204 -7.57 33.11 -16.34
C GLN A 204 -6.88 33.60 -15.06
N GLU A 205 -5.59 33.35 -14.90
CA GLU A 205 -4.83 33.65 -13.68
C GLU A 205 -4.44 35.14 -13.61
N TYR A 206 -4.34 35.83 -14.75
CA TYR A 206 -3.97 37.24 -14.82
C TYR A 206 -5.16 38.20 -14.93
N GLN A 207 -6.38 37.68 -15.02
CA GLN A 207 -7.57 38.52 -15.15
C GLN A 207 -7.78 39.41 -13.92
N ASP A 208 -7.67 38.84 -12.72
CA ASP A 208 -7.84 39.57 -11.46
C ASP A 208 -6.79 40.70 -11.34
N LEU A 209 -5.53 40.42 -11.71
CA LEU A 209 -4.46 41.42 -11.70
C LEU A 209 -4.73 42.57 -12.69
N ILE A 210 -5.22 42.25 -13.89
CA ILE A 210 -5.59 43.26 -14.90
C ILE A 210 -6.74 44.13 -14.39
N ASP A 211 -7.74 43.53 -13.77
CA ASP A 211 -8.89 44.24 -13.22
C ASP A 211 -8.49 45.15 -12.04
N GLU A 212 -7.59 44.69 -11.17
CA GLU A 212 -7.00 45.50 -10.10
C GLU A 212 -6.24 46.72 -10.64
N VAL A 213 -5.38 46.53 -11.64
CA VAL A 213 -4.61 47.62 -12.26
C VAL A 213 -5.54 48.62 -12.96
N ASN A 214 -6.59 48.14 -13.62
CA ASN A 214 -7.63 48.99 -14.20
C ASN A 214 -8.33 49.84 -13.14
N MET A 215 -8.77 49.23 -12.04
CA MET A 215 -9.39 49.94 -10.92
C MET A 215 -8.44 50.96 -10.26
N ALA A 216 -7.14 50.64 -10.21
CA ALA A 216 -6.11 51.56 -9.71
C ALA A 216 -5.89 52.78 -10.63
N LEU A 217 -6.16 52.63 -11.94
CA LEU A 217 -6.04 53.69 -12.93
C LEU A 217 -7.27 54.60 -12.95
N ASP A 218 -8.47 54.03 -12.78
CA ASP A 218 -9.73 54.77 -12.63
C ASP A 218 -9.81 55.50 -11.28
N GLY A 219 -9.13 54.98 -10.25
CA GLY A 219 -9.07 55.59 -8.92
C GLY A 219 -10.30 55.27 -8.06
N SER A 220 -11.08 54.24 -8.42
CA SER A 220 -12.31 53.84 -7.75
C SER A 220 -12.08 53.30 -6.33
N SER A 221 -10.90 52.74 -6.05
CA SER A 221 -10.51 52.24 -4.72
C SER A 221 -9.34 53.02 -4.14
N LYS A 222 -9.51 53.53 -2.91
CA LYS A 222 -8.48 54.26 -2.18
C LYS A 222 -7.25 53.40 -1.85
N GLN A 223 -7.47 52.12 -1.54
CA GLN A 223 -6.39 51.17 -1.22
C GLN A 223 -5.56 50.83 -2.46
N LEU A 224 -6.18 50.58 -3.61
CA LEU A 224 -5.46 50.28 -4.86
C LEU A 224 -4.67 51.50 -5.34
N LYS A 225 -5.21 52.71 -5.14
CA LYS A 225 -4.50 53.95 -5.47
C LYS A 225 -3.20 54.11 -4.65
N GLU A 226 -3.23 53.73 -3.37
CA GLU A 226 -2.05 53.71 -2.50
C GLU A 226 -1.07 52.60 -2.89
N ALA A 227 -1.56 51.38 -3.11
CA ALA A 227 -0.74 50.23 -3.49
C ALA A 227 0.07 50.48 -4.78
N TYR A 228 -0.54 51.12 -5.77
CA TYR A 228 0.10 51.46 -7.04
C TYR A 228 0.66 52.90 -7.06
N SER A 229 0.88 53.55 -5.91
CA SER A 229 1.38 54.93 -5.86
C SER A 229 2.82 55.08 -6.36
N PHE A 230 3.59 53.99 -6.37
CA PHE A 230 4.96 53.96 -6.88
C PHE A 230 5.04 54.08 -8.42
N MET A 231 3.94 53.88 -9.15
CA MET A 231 3.87 54.00 -10.60
C MET A 231 3.14 55.27 -11.05
N ASN A 232 3.67 55.93 -12.07
CA ASN A 232 3.00 57.03 -12.76
C ASN A 232 1.80 56.53 -13.60
N LYS A 233 0.83 57.40 -13.90
CA LYS A 233 -0.35 57.03 -14.72
C LYS A 233 0.02 56.42 -16.09
N SER A 234 1.10 56.91 -16.71
CA SER A 234 1.63 56.38 -17.96
C SER A 234 2.25 54.99 -17.80
N GLU A 235 2.99 54.77 -16.71
CA GLU A 235 3.60 53.47 -16.38
C GLU A 235 2.54 52.42 -16.08
N LYS A 236 1.50 52.77 -15.29
CA LYS A 236 0.35 51.87 -15.05
C LYS A 236 -0.31 51.43 -16.34
N LYS A 237 -0.48 52.34 -17.31
CA LYS A 237 -1.04 52.01 -18.62
C LYS A 237 -0.14 51.06 -19.41
N LYS A 238 1.18 51.29 -19.42
CA LYS A 238 2.14 50.38 -20.08
C LYS A 238 2.16 49.00 -19.43
N PHE A 239 2.06 48.93 -18.11
CA PHE A 239 1.99 47.68 -17.37
C PHE A 239 0.70 46.91 -17.70
N LEU A 240 -0.44 47.60 -17.73
CA LEU A 240 -1.71 47.04 -18.18
C LEU A 240 -1.64 46.51 -19.63
N ASP A 241 -1.06 47.29 -20.54
CA ASP A 241 -0.87 46.88 -21.93
C ASP A 241 0.01 45.62 -22.04
N PHE A 242 1.03 45.51 -21.18
CA PHE A 242 1.89 44.32 -21.09
C PHE A 242 1.14 43.08 -20.59
N LEU A 243 0.34 43.19 -19.52
CA LEU A 243 -0.49 42.09 -19.02
C LEU A 243 -1.55 41.65 -20.03
N THR A 244 -2.20 42.62 -20.69
CA THR A 244 -3.18 42.34 -21.75
C THR A 244 -2.51 41.67 -22.95
N LYS A 245 -1.27 42.07 -23.29
CA LYS A 245 -0.48 41.41 -24.33
C LYS A 245 -0.18 39.95 -23.97
N ILE A 246 0.18 39.66 -22.72
CA ILE A 246 0.38 38.29 -22.24
C ILE A 246 -0.88 37.43 -22.46
N GLN A 247 -2.06 37.93 -22.10
CA GLN A 247 -3.33 37.21 -22.30
C GLN A 247 -3.59 36.95 -23.79
N THR A 248 -3.55 38.00 -24.61
CA THR A 248 -3.86 37.92 -26.05
C THR A 248 -2.90 37.01 -26.81
N ASP A 249 -1.60 37.04 -26.49
CA ASP A 249 -0.60 36.16 -27.13
C ASP A 249 -0.79 34.70 -26.71
N SER A 250 -1.18 34.44 -25.46
CA SER A 250 -1.51 33.08 -24.99
C SER A 250 -2.76 32.52 -25.66
N GLU A 251 -3.80 33.35 -25.84
CA GLU A 251 -5.01 32.96 -26.56
C GLU A 251 -4.71 32.65 -28.03
N ARG A 252 -4.00 33.54 -28.73
CA ARG A 252 -3.55 33.32 -30.11
C ARG A 252 -2.77 32.02 -30.25
N TYR A 253 -1.85 31.74 -29.32
CA TYR A 253 -1.10 30.50 -29.31
C TYR A 253 -2.02 29.28 -29.17
N ALA A 254 -2.97 29.33 -28.25
CA ALA A 254 -3.94 28.26 -28.03
C ALA A 254 -4.84 28.02 -29.25
N GLU A 255 -5.16 29.06 -30.02
CA GLU A 255 -5.95 28.95 -31.25
C GLU A 255 -5.18 28.27 -32.38
N ASN A 256 -3.92 28.67 -32.57
CA ASN A 256 -3.05 28.11 -33.60
C ASN A 256 -2.70 26.63 -33.35
N HIS A 257 -2.66 26.19 -32.09
CA HIS A 257 -2.26 24.83 -31.70
C HIS A 257 -3.46 23.92 -31.36
N LYS A 258 -4.66 24.24 -31.85
CA LYS A 258 -5.85 23.40 -31.67
C LYS A 258 -5.63 22.02 -32.33
N PRO A 259 -5.86 20.89 -31.62
CA PRO A 259 -5.70 19.57 -32.22
C PRO A 259 -6.71 19.35 -33.35
N ILE A 260 -6.23 19.23 -34.59
CA ILE A 260 -7.06 18.91 -35.75
C ILE A 260 -7.42 17.41 -35.67
N ARG A 261 -8.68 17.10 -35.37
CA ARG A 261 -9.17 15.72 -35.34
C ARG A 261 -9.42 15.24 -36.77
N LYS A 262 -8.77 14.14 -37.16
CA LYS A 262 -9.03 13.50 -38.45
C LYS A 262 -10.52 13.07 -38.52
N PRO A 263 -11.26 13.41 -39.58
CA PRO A 263 -12.63 12.95 -39.73
C PRO A 263 -12.66 11.42 -39.71
N ARG A 264 -13.60 10.84 -38.94
CA ARG A 264 -13.76 9.38 -38.89
C ARG A 264 -14.17 8.91 -40.29
N LYS A 265 -13.52 7.86 -40.80
CA LYS A 265 -13.99 7.17 -42.00
C LYS A 265 -15.42 6.68 -41.72
N ALA A 266 -16.34 6.92 -42.66
CA ALA A 266 -17.69 6.41 -42.55
C ALA A 266 -17.65 4.88 -42.42
N LYS A 267 -18.42 4.33 -41.48
CA LYS A 267 -18.55 2.87 -41.36
C LYS A 267 -19.33 2.37 -42.58
N GLN A 268 -18.74 1.45 -43.34
CA GLN A 268 -19.46 0.71 -44.37
C GLN A 268 -20.17 -0.46 -43.67
N PHE A 269 -21.51 -0.44 -43.64
CA PHE A 269 -22.28 -1.56 -43.09
C PHE A 269 -22.33 -2.70 -44.11
N THR A 270 -21.96 -3.89 -43.69
CA THR A 270 -22.09 -5.12 -44.49
C THR A 270 -23.55 -5.54 -44.63
N ALA A 271 -23.88 -6.38 -45.62
CA ALA A 271 -25.24 -6.86 -45.82
C ALA A 271 -25.80 -7.56 -44.56
N GLN A 272 -24.99 -8.39 -43.89
CA GLN A 272 -25.36 -9.04 -42.64
C GLN A 272 -25.69 -8.05 -41.52
N GLU A 273 -24.90 -6.98 -41.36
CA GLU A 273 -25.19 -5.96 -40.34
C GLU A 273 -26.51 -5.22 -40.61
N LYS A 274 -26.83 -4.98 -41.89
CA LYS A 274 -28.10 -4.35 -42.28
C LYS A 274 -29.31 -5.23 -41.97
N VAL A 275 -29.18 -6.56 -42.09
CA VAL A 275 -30.29 -7.51 -41.88
C VAL A 275 -30.31 -8.11 -40.46
N SER A 276 -29.31 -7.82 -39.63
CA SER A 276 -29.15 -8.35 -38.27
C SER A 276 -30.34 -8.16 -37.31
N LYS A 277 -31.27 -7.25 -37.63
CA LYS A 277 -32.47 -6.96 -36.82
C LYS A 277 -33.75 -7.59 -37.35
N LEU A 278 -33.71 -8.31 -38.49
CA LEU A 278 -34.89 -9.02 -38.97
C LEU A 278 -35.11 -10.28 -38.14
N ASN A 279 -36.32 -10.41 -37.60
CA ASN A 279 -36.75 -11.64 -36.96
C ASN A 279 -37.32 -12.56 -38.04
N PHE A 280 -36.76 -13.76 -38.14
CA PHE A 280 -37.21 -14.80 -39.04
C PHE A 280 -37.16 -16.14 -38.32
N LEU A 281 -37.90 -17.12 -38.83
CA LEU A 281 -37.91 -18.48 -38.33
C LEU A 281 -37.19 -19.36 -39.34
N ASP A 282 -36.19 -20.14 -38.93
CA ASP A 282 -35.38 -20.94 -39.87
C ASP A 282 -36.23 -21.98 -40.62
N GLU A 283 -37.08 -22.72 -39.89
CA GLU A 283 -37.96 -23.76 -40.43
C GLU A 283 -39.32 -23.77 -39.71
N ASP A 284 -40.40 -23.89 -40.49
CA ASP A 284 -41.75 -24.14 -40.00
C ASP A 284 -42.15 -25.58 -40.36
N THR A 285 -42.19 -26.45 -39.34
CA THR A 285 -42.51 -27.87 -39.48
C THR A 285 -43.97 -28.14 -39.80
N ASP A 286 -44.88 -27.25 -39.40
CA ASP A 286 -46.32 -27.46 -39.52
C ASP A 286 -46.77 -27.19 -40.97
N ASN A 287 -46.21 -26.14 -41.57
CA ASN A 287 -46.45 -25.77 -42.96
C ASN A 287 -45.40 -26.30 -43.95
N LYS A 288 -44.33 -26.94 -43.45
CA LYS A 288 -43.18 -27.47 -44.23
C LYS A 288 -42.49 -26.39 -45.10
N ILE A 289 -42.24 -25.22 -44.52
CA ILE A 289 -41.61 -24.08 -45.20
C ILE A 289 -40.26 -23.76 -44.55
N THR A 290 -39.23 -23.53 -45.36
CA THR A 290 -37.87 -23.14 -44.92
C THR A 290 -37.58 -21.69 -45.31
N SER A 291 -37.07 -20.88 -44.38
CA SER A 291 -36.71 -19.48 -44.67
C SER A 291 -35.38 -19.36 -45.41
N ILE A 292 -35.25 -18.31 -46.22
CA ILE A 292 -33.97 -17.94 -46.85
C ILE A 292 -33.07 -17.21 -45.85
N ASP A 293 -31.75 -17.29 -46.05
CA ASP A 293 -30.78 -16.46 -45.30
C ASP A 293 -31.13 -14.97 -45.50
N PRO A 294 -31.40 -14.21 -44.42
CA PRO A 294 -31.79 -12.81 -44.50
C PRO A 294 -30.76 -11.95 -45.25
N SER A 295 -29.49 -12.33 -45.27
CA SER A 295 -28.43 -11.63 -46.01
C SER A 295 -28.73 -11.52 -47.50
N LYS A 296 -29.47 -12.48 -48.07
CA LYS A 296 -29.85 -12.53 -49.49
C LYS A 296 -31.06 -11.66 -49.83
N ILE A 297 -31.74 -11.11 -48.83
CA ILE A 297 -32.86 -10.18 -49.03
C ILE A 297 -32.35 -8.87 -49.64
N ILE A 298 -31.13 -8.46 -49.28
CA ILE A 298 -30.51 -7.25 -49.83
C ILE A 298 -30.09 -7.51 -51.28
N GLY A 299 -30.86 -6.93 -52.21
CA GLY A 299 -30.64 -7.08 -53.66
C GLY A 299 -31.62 -8.03 -54.34
N ALA A 300 -32.61 -8.58 -53.62
CA ALA A 300 -33.69 -9.37 -54.23
C ALA A 300 -34.75 -8.45 -54.87
N GLU A 301 -35.22 -8.79 -56.08
CA GLU A 301 -36.28 -8.06 -56.80
C GLU A 301 -37.69 -8.36 -56.27
N ILE A 302 -37.89 -9.59 -55.76
CA ILE A 302 -39.16 -10.06 -55.20
C ILE A 302 -38.86 -10.82 -53.91
N LEU A 303 -39.62 -10.51 -52.86
CA LEU A 303 -39.53 -11.17 -51.57
C LEU A 303 -40.91 -11.66 -51.13
N TYR A 304 -41.04 -12.95 -50.86
CA TYR A 304 -42.23 -13.53 -50.23
C TYR A 304 -42.02 -13.68 -48.73
N LEU A 305 -42.98 -13.21 -47.93
CA LEU A 305 -43.01 -13.31 -46.48
C LEU A 305 -44.23 -14.13 -46.07
N PHE A 306 -43.99 -15.16 -45.27
CA PHE A 306 -45.03 -16.02 -44.73
C PHE A 306 -45.11 -15.85 -43.22
N ASN A 307 -46.32 -15.58 -42.70
CA ASN A 307 -46.56 -15.48 -41.26
C ASN A 307 -47.14 -16.79 -40.72
N ALA A 308 -46.31 -17.58 -40.04
CA ALA A 308 -46.70 -18.87 -39.47
C ALA A 308 -47.85 -18.79 -38.43
N LYS A 309 -48.09 -17.63 -37.79
CA LYS A 309 -49.15 -17.48 -36.79
C LYS A 309 -50.53 -17.23 -37.41
N THR A 310 -50.57 -16.52 -38.54
CA THR A 310 -51.83 -16.10 -39.18
C THR A 310 -52.09 -16.83 -40.50
N ASN A 311 -51.15 -17.66 -40.96
CA ASN A 311 -51.19 -18.35 -42.25
C ASN A 311 -51.43 -17.40 -43.44
N GLN A 312 -50.89 -16.19 -43.35
CA GLN A 312 -50.96 -15.18 -44.40
C GLN A 312 -49.64 -15.10 -45.17
N LEU A 313 -49.74 -15.07 -46.51
CA LEU A 313 -48.63 -14.84 -47.42
C LEU A 313 -48.68 -13.39 -47.92
N SER A 314 -47.56 -12.69 -47.82
CA SER A 314 -47.37 -11.34 -48.38
C SER A 314 -46.19 -11.36 -49.33
N TYR A 315 -46.22 -10.54 -50.38
CA TYR A 315 -45.09 -10.39 -51.28
C TYR A 315 -44.71 -8.91 -51.42
N TYR A 316 -43.42 -8.65 -51.55
CA TYR A 316 -42.84 -7.34 -51.79
C TYR A 316 -42.12 -7.38 -53.13
N HIS A 317 -42.33 -6.34 -53.94
CA HIS A 317 -41.63 -6.14 -55.19
C HIS A 317 -40.77 -4.87 -55.06
N ALA A 318 -39.47 -5.01 -55.28
CA ALA A 318 -38.55 -3.88 -55.36
C ALA A 318 -38.62 -3.33 -56.80
N TYR A 319 -38.93 -2.04 -56.92
CA TYR A 319 -38.96 -1.30 -58.19
C TYR A 319 -37.63 -0.59 -58.46
#